data_AF-A0A951SHZ3-F1
#
_entry.id   AF-A0A951SHZ3-F1
#
_cell.length_a   1.000
_cell.length_b   1.000
_cell.length_c   1.000
_cell.angle_alpha   90.00
_cell.angle_beta   90.00
_cell.angle_gamma   90.00
#
_symmetry.space_group_name_H-M   'P 1'
#
loop_
_entity.id
_entity.type
_entity.pdbx_description
1 polymer ?
#
loop_
_entity_poly.entity_id
_entity_poly.type
_entity_poly.pdbx_seq_one_letter_code
_entity_poly.pdbx_strand_id
1 'polypeptide(L)'
;MAEGDLPRMSPEKLAATLETPFPPPILDVRGGAAYAAGSVPGAINAGRQPEGFLPDPRVRRVVLILPPEADAAVAAAWAARIGPDTEVVILDGGFEGWLARGGTIERPGGPYVRPGTIPFTIPRGLCEMNDPAQEFR
;
A
#
# COMPACT_ATOMS: atom_id res chain seq x y z
N MET A 1 7.17 -9.17 25.08
CA MET A 1 7.43 -8.32 23.89
C MET A 1 6.67 -7.03 24.14
N ALA A 2 7.35 -5.89 24.11
CA ALA A 2 6.81 -4.66 24.66
C ALA A 2 5.52 -4.24 23.95
N GLU A 3 4.47 -4.03 24.75
CA GLU A 3 3.26 -3.27 24.43
C GLU A 3 3.70 -1.82 24.13
N GLY A 4 4.18 -1.59 22.91
CA GLY A 4 4.77 -0.32 22.49
C GLY A 4 3.88 0.30 21.43
N ASP A 5 3.37 1.50 21.72
CA ASP A 5 2.74 2.36 20.72
C ASP A 5 3.67 2.45 19.49
N LEU A 6 3.17 2.00 18.33
CA LEU A 6 3.97 2.01 17.11
C LEU A 6 4.29 3.48 16.74
N PRO A 7 5.48 3.75 16.20
CA PRO A 7 5.85 5.10 15.81
C PRO A 7 4.82 5.67 14.83
N ARG A 8 4.54 6.97 14.97
CA ARG A 8 3.61 7.71 14.10
C ARG A 8 4.36 8.66 13.19
N MET A 9 3.86 8.83 11.97
CA MET A 9 4.35 9.79 10.99
C MET A 9 3.24 10.74 10.58
N SER A 10 3.49 12.04 10.64
CA SER A 10 2.50 13.04 10.22
C SER A 10 2.27 13.01 8.69
N PRO A 11 1.10 13.48 8.22
CA PRO A 11 0.83 13.60 6.78
C PRO A 11 1.87 14.45 6.03
N GLU A 12 2.40 15.51 6.64
CA GLU A 12 3.42 16.38 6.04
C GLU A 12 4.73 15.63 5.87
N LYS A 13 5.12 14.86 6.89
CA LYS A 13 6.33 14.05 6.84
C LYS A 13 6.20 12.91 5.82
N LEU A 14 5.03 12.30 5.72
CA LEU A 14 4.76 11.28 4.69
C LEU A 14 4.85 11.88 3.28
N ALA A 15 4.25 13.05 3.05
CA ALA A 15 4.33 13.75 1.78
C ALA A 15 5.79 14.04 1.37
N ALA A 16 6.60 14.57 2.29
CA ALA A 16 8.03 14.80 2.03
C ALA A 16 8.81 13.49 1.76
N THR A 17 8.40 12.39 2.38
CA THR A 17 9.03 11.07 2.18
C THR A 17 8.69 10.48 0.80
N LEU A 18 7.45 10.72 0.31
CA LEU A 18 7.00 10.26 -1.01
C LEU A 18 7.78 10.89 -2.17
N GLU A 19 8.36 12.09 -1.97
CA GLU A 19 9.21 12.76 -2.97
C GLU A 19 10.64 12.20 -3.05
N THR A 20 11.01 11.27 -2.15
CA THR A 20 12.32 10.62 -2.21
C THR A 20 12.37 9.56 -3.32
N PRO A 21 13.56 9.20 -3.84
CA PRO A 21 13.66 8.19 -4.91
C PRO A 21 13.15 6.79 -4.54
N PHE A 22 13.18 6.45 -3.25
CA PHE A 22 12.82 5.13 -2.74
C PHE A 22 11.97 5.27 -1.47
N PRO A 23 10.72 5.74 -1.57
CA PRO A 23 9.85 5.85 -0.41
C PRO A 23 9.50 4.47 0.14
N PRO A 24 9.24 4.34 1.45
CA PRO A 24 8.76 3.08 2.01
C PRO A 24 7.38 2.73 1.42
N PRO A 25 7.07 1.44 1.25
CA PRO A 25 5.73 1.02 0.85
C PRO A 25 4.69 1.46 1.89
N ILE A 26 3.52 1.84 1.39
CA ILE A 26 2.36 2.21 2.19
C ILE A 26 1.32 1.10 2.05
N LEU A 27 0.92 0.51 3.16
CA LEU A 27 -0.18 -0.48 3.18
C LEU A 27 -1.45 0.19 3.68
N ASP A 28 -2.46 0.19 2.83
CA ASP A 28 -3.81 0.62 3.19
C ASP A 28 -4.60 -0.58 3.70
N VAL A 29 -4.86 -0.58 5.00
CA VAL A 29 -5.56 -1.66 5.69
C VAL A 29 -7.00 -1.29 6.07
N ARG A 30 -7.53 -0.20 5.50
CA ARG A 30 -8.92 0.24 5.70
C ARG A 30 -9.94 -0.68 5.03
N GLY A 31 -9.47 -1.54 4.12
CA GLY A 31 -10.28 -2.49 3.35
C GLY A 31 -10.55 -2.03 1.93
N GLY A 32 -10.96 -2.99 1.09
CA GLY A 32 -11.03 -2.80 -0.36
C GLY A 32 -11.96 -1.68 -0.83
N ALA A 33 -13.13 -1.51 -0.18
CA ALA A 33 -14.07 -0.45 -0.55
C ALA A 33 -13.52 0.96 -0.25
N ALA A 34 -12.89 1.14 0.92
CA ALA A 34 -12.26 2.42 1.30
C ALA A 34 -11.07 2.74 0.39
N TYR A 35 -10.22 1.75 0.13
CA TYR A 35 -9.09 1.88 -0.80
C TYR A 35 -9.55 2.24 -2.23
N ALA A 36 -10.60 1.59 -2.74
CA ALA A 36 -11.16 1.86 -4.07
C ALA A 36 -11.77 3.27 -4.19
N ALA A 37 -12.37 3.80 -3.11
CA ALA A 37 -12.86 5.17 -3.06
C ALA A 37 -11.72 6.21 -3.13
N GLY A 38 -10.52 5.82 -2.68
CA GLY A 38 -9.27 6.55 -2.82
C GLY A 38 -8.31 6.32 -1.66
N SER A 39 -7.01 6.38 -1.95
CA SER A 39 -5.95 6.26 -0.96
C SER A 39 -4.80 7.23 -1.22
N VAL A 40 -3.79 7.21 -0.35
CA VAL A 40 -2.53 7.94 -0.53
C VAL A 40 -1.85 7.42 -1.82
N PRO A 41 -1.21 8.28 -2.63
CA PRO A 41 -0.56 7.84 -3.86
C PRO A 41 0.47 6.74 -3.61
N GLY A 42 0.44 5.71 -4.46
CA GLY A 42 1.32 4.53 -4.33
C GLY A 42 0.98 3.58 -3.17
N ALA A 43 -0.09 3.82 -2.41
CA ALA A 43 -0.53 2.86 -1.41
C ALA A 43 -0.99 1.54 -2.03
N ILE A 44 -0.78 0.45 -1.30
CA ILE A 44 -1.15 -0.91 -1.71
C ILE A 44 -2.34 -1.36 -0.85
N ASN A 45 -3.37 -1.92 -1.50
CA ASN A 45 -4.48 -2.54 -0.78
C ASN A 45 -4.00 -3.80 -0.06
N ALA A 46 -3.89 -3.71 1.27
CA ALA A 46 -3.54 -4.85 2.11
C ALA A 46 -4.78 -5.50 2.75
N GLY A 47 -6.00 -5.02 2.46
CA GLY A 47 -7.22 -5.57 3.08
C GLY A 47 -7.32 -5.25 4.57
N ARG A 48 -8.38 -5.72 5.24
CA ARG A 48 -8.63 -5.38 6.66
C ARG A 48 -7.88 -6.24 7.65
N GLN A 49 -7.58 -7.46 7.25
CA GLN A 49 -7.05 -8.49 8.11
C GLN A 49 -5.60 -8.82 7.69
N PRO A 50 -4.71 -9.17 8.63
CA PRO A 50 -3.29 -9.39 8.38
C PRO A 50 -2.95 -10.63 7.51
N GLU A 51 -3.93 -11.27 6.86
CA GLU A 51 -3.70 -12.27 5.81
C GLU A 51 -3.53 -11.65 4.42
N GLY A 52 -3.69 -10.32 4.31
CA GLY A 52 -3.53 -9.61 3.05
C GLY A 52 -2.08 -9.46 2.58
N PHE A 53 -1.86 -8.54 1.63
CA PHE A 53 -0.57 -8.34 1.00
C PHE A 53 0.51 -7.96 2.01
N LEU A 54 1.70 -8.55 1.86
CA LEU A 54 2.90 -8.15 2.58
C LEU A 54 3.99 -7.67 1.62
N PRO A 55 4.75 -6.64 2.01
CA PRO A 55 5.89 -6.17 1.24
C PRO A 55 7.01 -7.21 1.22
N ASP A 56 7.96 -7.02 0.31
CA ASP A 56 9.18 -7.82 0.26
C ASP A 56 9.89 -7.82 1.63
N PRO A 57 10.33 -8.97 2.17
CA PRO A 57 11.02 -9.05 3.47
C PRO A 57 12.31 -8.21 3.58
N ARG A 58 12.86 -7.73 2.46
CA ARG A 58 14.01 -6.82 2.41
C ARG A 58 13.64 -5.36 2.69
N VAL A 59 12.35 -5.03 2.68
CA VAL A 59 11.88 -3.71 3.13
C VAL A 59 12.24 -3.54 4.60
N ARG A 60 12.66 -2.33 4.97
CA ARG A 60 13.08 -1.99 6.34
C ARG A 60 12.09 -1.10 7.07
N ARG A 61 11.15 -0.48 6.33
CA ARG A 61 10.12 0.38 6.89
C ARG A 61 8.84 0.30 6.07
N VAL A 62 7.70 0.26 6.75
CA VAL A 62 6.36 0.25 6.16
C VAL A 62 5.52 1.33 6.84
N VAL A 63 4.69 2.01 6.06
CA VAL A 63 3.68 2.93 6.59
C VAL A 63 2.30 2.26 6.53
N LEU A 64 1.57 2.25 7.63
CA LEU A 64 0.20 1.73 7.69
C LEU A 64 -0.82 2.86 7.69
N ILE A 65 -1.85 2.70 6.87
CA ILE A 65 -3.09 3.48 6.95
C ILE A 65 -4.15 2.60 7.60
N LEU A 66 -4.40 2.84 8.88
CA LEU A 66 -5.40 2.10 9.66
C LEU A 66 -6.83 2.59 9.37
N PRO A 67 -7.85 1.72 9.51
CA PRO A 67 -9.24 2.17 9.54
C PRO A 67 -9.50 3.06 10.76
N PRO A 68 -10.43 4.04 10.68
CA PRO A 68 -10.73 4.96 11.79
C PRO A 68 -11.13 4.25 13.09
N GLU A 69 -11.77 3.08 12.98
CA GLU A 69 -12.18 2.25 14.10
C GLU A 69 -11.08 1.31 14.64
N ALA A 70 -9.87 1.33 14.07
CA ALA A 70 -8.78 0.48 14.53
C ALA A 70 -8.33 0.85 15.95
N ASP A 71 -8.15 -0.17 16.78
CA ASP A 71 -7.48 -0.06 18.06
C ASP A 71 -5.99 -0.44 17.94
N ALA A 72 -5.28 -0.38 19.07
CA ALA A 72 -3.88 -0.77 19.15
C ALA A 72 -3.65 -2.25 18.81
N ALA A 73 -4.63 -3.13 19.05
CA ALA A 73 -4.50 -4.56 18.76
C ALA A 73 -4.46 -4.84 17.26
N VAL A 74 -5.27 -4.12 16.46
CA VAL A 74 -5.20 -4.19 15.00
C VAL A 74 -3.81 -3.78 14.50
N ALA A 75 -3.27 -2.67 15.01
CA ALA A 75 -1.95 -2.19 14.61
C ALA A 75 -0.83 -3.18 15.00
N ALA A 76 -0.90 -3.72 16.22
CA ALA A 76 0.04 -4.72 16.72
C ALA A 76 -0.03 -6.02 15.91
N ALA A 77 -1.22 -6.47 15.50
CA ALA A 77 -1.40 -7.66 14.68
C ALA A 77 -0.73 -7.49 13.29
N TRP A 78 -0.89 -6.33 12.66
CA TRP A 78 -0.19 -6.00 11.42
C TRP A 78 1.33 -5.94 11.60
N ALA A 79 1.81 -5.34 12.69
CA ALA A 79 3.25 -5.28 12.98
C ALA A 79 3.85 -6.67 13.21
N ALA A 80 3.17 -7.52 13.99
CA ALA A 80 3.58 -8.91 14.23
C ALA A 80 3.62 -9.72 12.92
N ARG A 81 2.65 -9.48 12.03
CA ARG A 81 2.57 -10.15 10.73
C ARG A 81 3.67 -9.74 9.77
N ILE A 82 3.98 -8.44 9.72
CA ILE A 82 5.06 -7.88 8.89
C ILE A 82 6.41 -8.42 9.38
N GLY A 83 6.58 -8.54 10.70
CA GLY A 83 7.74 -9.17 11.32
C GLY A 83 8.74 -8.17 11.91
N PRO A 84 9.68 -8.66 12.74
CA PRO A 84 10.52 -7.82 13.59
C PRO A 84 11.62 -7.05 12.84
N ASP A 85 11.99 -7.47 11.63
CA ASP A 85 13.08 -6.85 10.84
C ASP A 85 12.63 -5.61 10.06
N THR A 86 11.33 -5.26 10.13
CA THR A 86 10.73 -4.14 9.43
C THR A 86 10.09 -3.20 10.44
N GLU A 87 10.46 -1.93 10.39
CA GLU A 87 9.84 -0.90 11.21
C GLU A 87 8.46 -0.55 10.68
N VAL A 88 7.44 -0.70 11.52
CA VAL A 88 6.06 -0.38 11.17
C VAL A 88 5.69 0.96 11.76
N VAL A 89 5.30 1.90 10.88
CA VAL A 89 4.96 3.27 11.24
C VAL A 89 3.50 3.52 10.88
N ILE A 90 2.72 4.12 11.77
CA ILE A 90 1.31 4.47 11.51
C ILE A 90 1.24 5.89 10.93
N LEU A 91 0.43 6.09 9.90
CA LEU A 91 0.06 7.44 9.46
C LEU A 91 -0.80 8.13 10.53
N ASP A 92 -0.28 9.20 11.11
CA ASP A 92 -0.97 9.97 12.14
C ASP A 92 -2.22 10.65 11.56
N GLY A 93 -3.33 10.60 12.31
CA GLY A 93 -4.65 11.01 11.81
C GLY A 93 -5.21 10.14 10.68
N GLY A 94 -4.52 9.07 10.28
CA GLY A 94 -4.93 8.17 9.21
C GLY A 94 -5.16 8.87 7.87
N PHE A 95 -6.04 8.31 7.05
CA PHE A 95 -6.36 8.88 5.75
C PHE A 95 -7.06 10.24 5.85
N GLU A 96 -7.90 10.46 6.88
CA GLU A 96 -8.57 11.75 7.07
C GLU A 96 -7.56 12.87 7.37
N GLY A 97 -6.50 12.59 8.14
CA GLY A 97 -5.39 13.53 8.32
C GLY A 97 -4.68 13.86 7.00
N TRP A 98 -4.49 12.87 6.14
CA TRP A 98 -3.96 13.08 4.78
C TRP A 98 -4.88 13.95 3.91
N LEU A 99 -6.20 13.78 4.01
CA LEU A 99 -7.15 14.62 3.29
C LEU A 99 -7.17 16.05 3.82
N ALA A 100 -7.19 16.21 5.14
CA ALA A 100 -7.26 17.51 5.80
C ALA A 100 -6.07 18.43 5.45
N ARG A 101 -4.89 17.86 5.22
CA ARG A 101 -3.73 18.62 4.76
C ARG A 101 -3.82 19.03 3.28
N GLY A 102 -4.79 18.51 2.51
CA GLY A 102 -4.89 18.68 1.06
C GLY A 102 -3.98 17.73 0.27
N GLY A 103 -3.73 16.53 0.78
CA GLY A 103 -2.96 15.50 0.08
C GLY A 103 -3.68 15.01 -1.19
N THR A 104 -2.92 14.67 -2.23
CA THR A 104 -3.48 14.09 -3.45
C THR A 104 -4.05 12.70 -3.18
N ILE A 105 -5.07 12.29 -3.93
CA ILE A 105 -5.73 10.99 -3.78
C ILE A 105 -5.49 10.18 -5.05
N GLU A 106 -5.03 8.94 -4.89
CA GLU A 106 -5.02 7.96 -5.97
C GLU A 106 -6.24 7.05 -5.85
N ARG A 107 -6.98 6.88 -6.96
CA ARG A 107 -8.12 5.97 -7.06
C ARG A 107 -7.73 4.79 -7.94
N PRO A 108 -7.54 3.60 -7.37
CA PRO A 108 -7.25 2.40 -8.13
C PRO A 108 -8.48 2.06 -8.98
N GLY A 109 -8.29 1.98 -10.30
CA GLY A 109 -9.39 1.62 -11.22
C GLY A 109 -10.32 2.76 -11.60
N GLY A 110 -9.89 4.03 -11.53
CA GLY A 110 -10.55 5.06 -12.34
C GLY A 110 -10.60 4.61 -13.82
N PRO A 111 -11.64 4.96 -14.60
CA PRO A 111 -11.74 4.58 -16.01
C PRO A 111 -10.58 5.11 -16.87
N TYR A 112 -9.75 5.98 -16.30
CA TYR A 112 -8.58 6.58 -16.93
C TYR A 112 -7.31 5.93 -16.40
N VAL A 113 -6.67 5.11 -17.23
CA VAL A 113 -5.26 4.74 -17.10
C VAL A 113 -4.43 6.00 -17.41
N ARG A 114 -3.48 6.36 -16.54
CA ARG A 114 -2.51 7.42 -16.84
C ARG A 114 -1.72 7.02 -18.10
N PRO A 115 -1.71 7.82 -19.19
CA PRO A 115 -0.86 7.54 -20.33
C PRO A 115 0.61 7.41 -19.89
N GLY A 116 1.25 6.27 -20.16
CA GLY A 116 2.62 5.98 -19.75
C GLY A 116 2.77 5.16 -18.45
N THR A 117 1.70 4.94 -17.70
CA THR A 117 1.66 3.83 -16.73
C THR A 117 1.33 2.58 -17.52
N ILE A 118 2.21 1.57 -17.52
CA ILE A 118 1.82 0.21 -17.95
C ILE A 118 0.77 -0.28 -16.96
N PRO A 119 -0.53 -0.35 -17.30
CA PRO A 119 -1.40 -1.22 -16.54
C PRO A 119 -0.81 -2.62 -16.76
N PHE A 120 -0.59 -3.38 -15.68
CA PHE A 120 -0.24 -4.79 -15.83
C PHE A 120 -1.36 -5.43 -16.66
N THR A 121 -1.11 -5.60 -17.94
CA THR A 121 -1.98 -6.33 -18.84
C THR A 121 -1.75 -7.78 -18.47
N ILE A 122 -2.68 -8.39 -17.73
CA ILE A 122 -2.76 -9.85 -17.72
C ILE A 122 -3.11 -10.21 -19.16
N PRO A 123 -2.19 -10.80 -19.95
CA PRO A 123 -2.53 -11.17 -21.31
C PRO A 123 -3.63 -12.22 -21.21
N ARG A 124 -4.81 -11.93 -21.76
CA ARG A 124 -5.81 -12.96 -22.08
C ARG A 124 -5.15 -13.85 -23.15
N GLY A 125 -4.43 -14.87 -22.70
CA GLY A 125 -3.51 -15.62 -23.55
C GLY A 125 -2.55 -16.58 -22.82
N LEU A 126 -2.49 -16.60 -21.49
CA LEU A 126 -1.93 -17.75 -20.77
C LEU A 126 -2.92 -18.95 -20.76
N CYS A 127 -3.84 -19.02 -21.72
CA CYS A 127 -4.41 -20.30 -22.14
C CYS A 127 -3.34 -20.95 -23.00
N GLU A 128 -2.61 -21.88 -22.39
CA GLU A 128 -2.33 -23.19 -22.97
C GLU A 128 -2.41 -23.22 -24.51
N MET A 129 -1.31 -22.91 -25.18
CA MET A 129 -0.85 -23.64 -26.37
C MET A 129 0.49 -23.05 -26.79
N ASN A 130 1.53 -23.83 -26.49
CA ASN A 130 2.85 -23.76 -27.09
C ASN A 130 2.74 -23.66 -28.61
N ASP A 131 3.33 -22.63 -29.20
CA ASP A 131 4.15 -22.79 -30.40
C ASP A 131 5.16 -21.62 -30.43
N PRO A 132 6.48 -21.87 -30.49
CA PRO A 132 7.47 -20.81 -30.45
C PRO A 132 7.38 -19.90 -31.68
N ALA A 133 7.62 -18.61 -31.42
CA ALA A 133 7.57 -17.59 -32.45
C ALA A 133 8.76 -17.71 -33.43
N GLN A 134 8.39 -17.87 -34.71
CA GLN A 134 9.09 -17.51 -35.95
C GLN A 134 10.04 -18.54 -36.59
N GLU A 135 9.66 -18.95 -37.81
CA GLU A 135 10.61 -19.07 -38.92
C GLU A 135 10.23 -18.03 -39.99
N PHE A 136 11.13 -17.06 -40.19
CA PHE A 136 11.07 -16.14 -41.33
C PHE A 136 11.54 -16.87 -42.60
N ARG A 137 10.72 -16.87 -43.65
CA ARG A 137 11.20 -16.80 -45.04
C ARG A 137 10.15 -16.14 -45.93
#